data_AF-M3VBQ1-F1
#
_entry.id   AF-M3VBQ1-F1
#
_cell.length_a   1.000
_cell.length_b   1.000
_cell.length_c   1.000
_cell.angle_alpha   90.00
_cell.angle_beta   90.00
_cell.angle_gamma   90.00
#
_symmetry.space_group_name_H-M   'P 1'
#
loop_
_entity.id
_entity.type
_entity.pdbx_description
1 polymer ?
#
loop_
_entity_poly.entity_id
_entity_poly.type
_entity_poly.pdbx_seq_one_letter_code
_entity_poly.pdbx_strand_id
1 'polypeptide(L)' 'MTADQQPADATEAKPFLTVVSGNPSDEDVAVLVSVLSAAGGGDSDSGQEIRNDWGRPTDMHRPAWGMPTSFTNRG' A
#
# COMPACT_ATOMS: atom_id res chain seq x y z
N MET A 1 -24.23 -27.02 -0.48
CA MET A 1 -22.95 -27.32 -1.14
C MET A 1 -21.95 -26.34 -0.55
N THR A 2 -21.49 -26.63 0.66
CA THR A 2 -20.63 -25.74 1.45
C THR A 2 -19.19 -26.11 1.11
N ALA A 3 -18.43 -25.15 0.59
CA ALA A 3 -17.03 -25.38 0.24
C ALA A 3 -16.19 -25.47 1.51
N ASP A 4 -15.55 -26.62 1.71
CA ASP A 4 -14.44 -26.80 2.62
C ASP A 4 -13.30 -25.84 2.21
N GLN A 5 -12.93 -24.92 3.11
CA GLN A 5 -11.73 -24.12 2.96
C GLN A 5 -10.52 -25.01 3.24
N GLN A 6 -9.90 -25.50 2.18
CA GLN A 6 -8.61 -26.17 2.24
C GLN A 6 -7.56 -25.21 2.84
N PRO A 7 -6.83 -25.56 3.91
CA PRO A 7 -5.73 -24.74 4.37
C PRO A 7 -4.61 -24.86 3.34
N ALA A 8 -4.29 -23.76 2.68
CA ALA A 8 -3.10 -23.65 1.85
C ALA A 8 -1.88 -23.93 2.71
N ASP A 9 -0.94 -24.75 2.21
CA ASP A 9 0.35 -25.03 2.82
C ASP A 9 1.02 -23.73 3.27
N ALA A 10 0.88 -23.42 4.55
CA ALA A 10 1.53 -22.30 5.19
C ALA A 10 2.99 -22.70 5.40
N THR A 11 3.83 -22.42 4.40
CA THR A 11 5.25 -22.19 4.68
C THR A 11 5.28 -21.22 5.85
N GLU A 12 5.75 -21.67 7.02
CA GLU A 12 5.68 -20.97 8.30
C GLU A 12 6.16 -19.53 8.11
N ALA A 13 5.22 -18.62 7.87
CA ALA A 13 5.53 -17.24 7.60
C ALA A 13 5.96 -16.68 8.94
N LYS A 14 7.24 -16.27 9.02
CA LYS A 14 7.76 -15.65 10.23
C LYS A 14 6.81 -14.51 10.63
N PRO A 15 6.41 -14.43 11.91
CA PRO A 15 5.46 -13.40 12.35
C PRO A 15 5.98 -12.01 11.99
N PHE A 16 5.08 -11.19 11.44
CA PHE A 16 5.39 -9.82 11.05
C PHE A 16 5.85 -8.97 12.24
N LEU A 17 5.28 -9.21 13.42
CA LEU A 17 5.60 -8.54 14.68
C LEU A 17 5.78 -9.58 15.78
N THR A 18 6.82 -9.43 16.61
CA THR A 18 7.09 -10.31 17.76
C THR A 18 7.30 -9.49 19.01
N VAL A 19 6.57 -9.82 20.09
CA VAL A 19 6.76 -9.21 21.41
C VAL A 19 7.90 -9.95 22.12
N VAL A 20 9.03 -9.28 22.34
CA VAL A 20 10.23 -9.89 22.94
C VAL A 20 10.15 -9.90 24.48
N SER A 21 9.38 -8.98 25.08
CA SER A 21 9.27 -8.82 26.53
C SER A 21 7.92 -8.18 26.91
N GLY A 22 7.46 -8.46 28.13
CA GLY A 22 6.17 -8.02 28.67
C GLY A 22 5.06 -9.05 28.48
N ASN A 23 3.89 -8.80 29.06
CA ASN A 23 2.68 -9.59 28.88
C ASN A 23 1.53 -8.64 28.51
N PRO A 24 1.50 -8.13 27.25
CA PRO A 24 0.44 -7.23 26.83
C PRO A 24 -0.92 -7.92 26.92
N SER A 25 -1.94 -7.16 27.27
CA SER A 25 -3.32 -7.63 27.18
C SER A 25 -3.79 -7.63 25.72
N ASP A 26 -4.90 -8.30 25.44
CA ASP A 26 -5.52 -8.30 24.10
C ASP A 26 -5.86 -6.87 23.62
N GLU A 27 -6.21 -5.99 24.56
CA GLU A 27 -6.48 -4.57 24.28
C GLU A 27 -5.21 -3.84 23.81
N ASP A 28 -4.08 -4.07 24.48
CA ASP A 28 -2.79 -3.47 24.09
C ASP A 28 -2.36 -3.95 22.69
N VAL A 29 -2.57 -5.24 22.38
CA VAL A 29 -2.28 -5.79 21.05
C VAL A 29 -3.14 -5.14 19.98
N ALA A 30 -4.44 -4.92 20.25
CA ALA A 30 -5.34 -4.23 19.32
C ALA A 30 -4.89 -2.80 19.03
N VAL A 31 -4.42 -2.08 20.06
CA VAL A 31 -3.86 -0.74 19.92
C VAL A 31 -2.61 -0.77 19.02
N LEU A 32 -1.68 -1.70 19.24
CA LEU A 32 -0.47 -1.81 18.41
C LEU A 32 -0.80 -2.10 16.93
N VAL A 33 -1.74 -3.02 16.68
CA VAL A 33 -2.15 -3.37 15.31
C VAL A 33 -2.84 -2.19 14.63
N SER A 34 -3.70 -1.46 15.34
CA SER A 34 -4.39 -0.29 14.77
C SER A 34 -3.41 0.81 14.37
N VAL A 35 -2.44 1.14 15.23
CA VAL A 35 -1.41 2.15 14.94
C VAL A 35 -0.55 1.73 13.74
N LEU A 36 -0.12 0.46 13.71
CA LEU A 36 0.74 -0.03 12.62
C LEU A 36 -0.01 -0.10 11.29
N SER A 37 -1.30 -0.44 11.31
CA SER A 37 -2.17 -0.43 10.13
C SER A 37 -2.40 0.99 9.62
N ALA A 38 -2.62 1.95 10.54
CA ALA A 38 -2.75 3.36 10.18
C ALA A 38 -1.46 3.93 9.59
N ALA A 39 -0.30 3.57 10.14
CA ALA A 39 1.01 4.00 9.64
C ALA A 39 1.39 3.32 8.31
N GLY A 40 0.99 2.07 8.10
CA GLY A 40 1.25 1.30 6.88
C GLY A 40 0.48 1.76 5.65
N GLY A 41 -0.53 2.62 5.84
CA GLY A 41 -1.33 3.21 4.77
C GLY A 41 -2.54 2.34 4.42
N GLY A 42 -3.73 2.87 4.73
CA GLY A 42 -4.89 2.62 3.89
C GLY A 42 -4.74 3.45 2.61
N ASP A 43 -5.41 3.03 1.54
CA ASP A 43 -5.59 3.85 0.33
C ASP A 43 -6.01 5.25 0.78
N SER A 44 -5.05 6.17 0.84
CA SER A 44 -5.38 7.57 0.95
C SER A 44 -6.16 7.80 -0.31
N ASP A 45 -7.46 8.09 -0.21
CA ASP A 45 -8.24 8.62 -1.31
C ASP A 45 -7.33 9.65 -1.97
N SER A 46 -6.76 9.27 -3.11
CA SER A 46 -5.85 10.11 -3.85
C SER A 46 -6.80 11.06 -4.56
N GLY A 47 -7.47 11.90 -3.77
CA GLY A 47 -8.36 12.93 -4.25
C GLY A 47 -7.62 13.66 -5.36
N GLN A 48 -8.35 14.03 -6.41
CA GLN A 48 -7.78 14.35 -7.73
C GLN A 48 -6.32 14.79 -7.69
N GLU A 49 -5.42 13.86 -8.05
CA GLU A 49 -4.00 14.12 -8.04
C GLU A 49 -3.73 15.37 -8.87
N ILE A 50 -3.08 16.38 -8.25
CA ILE A 50 -2.65 17.56 -8.97
C ILE A 50 -1.73 17.10 -10.09
N ARG A 51 -2.07 17.45 -11.34
CA ARG A 51 -1.32 17.01 -12.52
C ARG A 51 0.16 17.32 -12.33
N ASN A 52 0.97 16.27 -12.24
CA ASN A 52 2.41 16.35 -12.14
C ASN A 52 3.05 15.59 -13.31
N ASP A 53 3.62 16.35 -14.25
CA ASP A 53 4.38 15.82 -15.39
C ASP A 53 5.88 15.66 -15.08
N TRP A 54 6.31 15.99 -13.86
CA TRP A 54 7.70 15.95 -13.41
C TRP A 54 7.90 14.81 -12.41
N GLY A 55 8.37 13.66 -12.93
CA GLY A 55 8.90 12.57 -12.09
C GLY A 55 8.06 11.30 -12.03
N ARG A 56 7.09 11.10 -12.94
CA ARG A 56 6.42 9.80 -13.08
C ARG A 56 7.37 8.79 -13.73
N PRO A 57 7.60 7.61 -13.14
CA PRO A 57 8.49 6.58 -13.73
C PRO A 57 8.07 6.16 -15.14
N THR A 58 6.77 6.21 -15.44
CA THR A 58 6.19 5.90 -16.76
C THR A 58 6.55 6.91 -17.84
N ASP A 59 6.86 8.16 -17.46
CA ASP A 59 7.23 9.23 -18.40
C ASP A 59 8.73 9.20 -18.75
N MET A 60 9.56 8.52 -17.95
CA MET A 60 11.01 8.39 -18.21
C MET A 60 11.35 7.59 -19.47
N HIS A 61 10.44 6.72 -19.92
CA HIS A 61 10.67 5.81 -21.05
C HIS A 61 9.86 6.18 -22.31
N ARG A 62 9.10 7.27 -22.28
CA ARG A 62 8.35 7.73 -23.44
C ARG A 62 9.01 9.00 -24.01
N PRO A 63 9.28 9.06 -25.32
CA PRO A 63 9.64 10.34 -25.94
C PRO A 63 8.46 11.30 -25.70
N ALA A 64 8.71 12.53 -25.30
CA ALA A 64 7.65 13.53 -25.21
C ALA A 64 7.14 13.80 -26.64
N TRP A 65 5.93 13.32 -26.97
CA TRP A 65 5.28 13.66 -28.24
C TRP A 65 4.57 14.99 -28.03
N GLY A 66 5.26 16.07 -28.35
CA GLY A 66 4.75 17.42 -28.15
C GLY A 66 5.81 18.47 -28.46
N MET A 67 5.34 19.67 -28.74
CA MET A 67 6.19 20.85 -28.86
C MET A 67 6.64 21.25 -27.44
N PRO A 68 7.80 21.92 -27.25
CA PRO A 68 8.26 22.36 -25.93
C PRO A 68 7.25 23.24 -25.16
N THR A 69 6.27 23.79 -25.88
CA THR A 69 5.24 24.70 -25.36
C THR A 69 3.85 24.06 -25.27
N SER A 70 3.69 22.75 -25.55
CA SER A 70 2.38 22.11 -25.57
C SER A 70 2.10 21.35 -24.27
N PHE A 71 0.96 21.64 -23.63
CA PHE A 71 0.36 20.78 -22.61
C PHE A 71 -0.47 19.69 -23.31
N THR A 72 -0.08 18.42 -23.18
CA THR A 72 -0.86 17.31 -23.74
C THR A 72 -2.00 16.97 -22.78
N ASN A 73 -3.23 17.22 -23.21
CA ASN A 73 -4.43 16.88 -22.44
C ASN A 73 -4.67 15.36 -22.52
N ARG A 74 -3.97 14.59 -21.69
CA ARG A 74 -4.31 13.19 -21.43
C ARG A 74 -5.22 13.16 -20.20
N GLY A 75 -6.51 12.97 -20.45
CA GLY A 75 -7.52 12.74 -19.42
C GLY A 75 -7.31 11.45 -18.64
#